data_AF-A0A2V9Z0C8-F1
#
_entry.id   AF-A0A2V9Z0C8-F1
#
_cell.length_a   1.000
_cell.length_b   1.000
_cell.length_c   1.000
_cell.angle_alpha   90.00
_cell.angle_beta   90.00
_cell.angle_gamma   90.00
#
_symmetry.space_group_name_H-M   'P 1'
#
loop_
_entity.id
_entity.type
_entity.pdbx_description
1 polymer ?
#
loop_
_entity_poly.entity_id
_entity_poly.type
_entity_poly.pdbx_seq_one_letter_code
_entity_poly.pdbx_strand_id
1 'polypeptide(L)'
;MPDPLASKGRKHPLLGTALAALMVWQLAAPGIATAEESHTKTPIKHVIVIIGENRTFDHVFATYKPKAGETVDNLLTKGIVNEDGTPGPNFSLGSQSSAIDTSADGFQMSPSGNVPYSVLPPALAGGYTTAPFPSVAAAQAVENGLPNDYYQYLTTGGTGLAHGALDTRNGPFQLTSKTLPYDAYTNSPVHRFYQMWQQFDCSAANKTEKNPTGCRNDLWPWVEVTIGAGSNGKPQPPDFNDTTTKEGSTAMGFYNMLQGDAPYFKFLADHYSMSDNFHQSVMGGTGANHVMLGTGDGIWFSDGNGNPKRPPHNQLVAAGSPNAGVVDEIENPNSQPGTNNWYTEDGYGGGSYGSPSYGGGTYSNCADPGAPGVKAVVGYLSSIGINPNCEHGHYYLLNNYNPGYYGDGRNAYADITNPNQTVFTIPPSTLRNIGDAMNEKNISWTYYGDQWSTYVANPDGNYV
;
A
#
# COMPACT_ATOMS: atom_id res chain seq x y z
N MET A 1 22.65 32.48 73.43
CA MET A 1 22.31 33.88 73.82
C MET A 1 20.83 34.07 73.55
N PRO A 2 20.10 34.73 74.46
CA PRO A 2 18.74 34.35 74.85
C PRO A 2 17.61 35.03 74.06
N ASP A 3 16.48 34.32 73.96
CA ASP A 3 15.07 34.70 74.24
C ASP A 3 14.81 36.11 74.85
N PRO A 4 13.57 36.70 74.95
CA PRO A 4 12.21 36.12 74.74
C PRO A 4 11.05 37.13 74.37
N LEU A 5 9.80 36.68 74.55
CA LEU A 5 8.54 37.40 74.95
C LEU A 5 7.65 37.96 73.82
N ALA A 6 6.45 37.43 73.51
CA ALA A 6 5.25 37.10 74.30
C ALA A 6 4.43 38.31 74.82
N SER A 7 3.16 38.43 74.40
CA SER A 7 1.98 38.52 75.30
C SER A 7 0.65 38.58 74.49
N LYS A 8 -0.30 37.67 74.79
CA LYS A 8 -1.61 37.87 75.48
C LYS A 8 -2.61 38.71 74.67
N GLY A 9 -3.89 38.37 74.47
CA GLY A 9 -4.79 37.33 74.98
C GLY A 9 -6.26 37.81 74.91
N ARG A 10 -7.22 36.88 75.11
CA ARG A 10 -8.72 36.97 75.23
C ARG A 10 -9.50 36.71 73.92
N LYS A 11 -10.19 35.57 73.76
CA LYS A 11 -11.43 35.04 74.41
C LYS A 11 -12.71 35.81 74.04
N HIS A 12 -13.46 35.36 73.03
CA HIS A 12 -14.67 34.51 73.14
C HIS A 12 -15.34 34.31 71.76
N PRO A 13 -16.14 33.22 71.58
CA PRO A 13 -16.48 32.64 70.28
C PRO A 13 -17.83 33.13 69.76
N LEU A 14 -18.01 33.11 68.44
CA LEU A 14 -19.32 32.91 67.83
C LEU A 14 -19.15 32.24 66.47
N LEU A 15 -19.92 31.17 66.32
CA LEU A 15 -19.98 30.23 65.22
C LEU A 15 -20.18 30.92 63.86
N GLY A 16 -19.40 30.49 62.88
CA GLY A 16 -19.59 30.80 61.46
C GLY A 16 -18.88 29.73 60.62
N THR A 17 -19.59 28.63 60.41
CA THR A 17 -19.33 27.47 59.55
C THR A 17 -18.36 27.69 58.37
N ALA A 18 -17.27 26.93 58.33
CA ALA A 18 -16.59 26.51 57.10
C ALA A 18 -15.86 25.17 57.36
N LEU A 19 -16.44 24.06 56.89
CA LEU A 19 -15.74 22.78 56.79
C LEU A 19 -14.65 22.90 55.72
N ALA A 20 -13.40 23.01 56.15
CA ALA A 20 -12.25 22.67 55.30
C ALA A 20 -11.95 21.18 55.50
N ALA A 21 -12.41 20.35 54.57
CA ALA A 21 -12.08 18.93 54.54
C ALA A 21 -10.60 18.76 54.17
N LEU A 22 -9.86 18.07 55.04
CA LEU A 22 -8.53 17.54 54.78
C LEU A 22 -8.62 16.54 53.60
N MET A 23 -8.16 16.95 52.41
CA MET A 23 -7.85 16.00 51.34
C MET A 23 -6.54 15.30 51.66
N VAL A 24 -6.67 14.04 52.05
CA VAL A 24 -5.56 13.09 52.12
C VAL A 24 -5.12 12.81 50.68
N TRP A 25 -3.92 13.26 50.31
CA TRP A 25 -3.23 12.81 49.11
C TRP A 25 -2.89 11.32 49.29
N GLN A 26 -3.72 10.44 48.71
CA GLN A 26 -3.32 9.07 48.43
C GLN A 26 -2.58 9.06 47.09
N LEU A 27 -1.27 8.85 47.18
CA LEU A 27 -0.42 8.41 46.07
C LEU A 27 -0.94 7.07 45.58
N ALA A 28 -1.84 7.09 44.58
CA ALA A 28 -2.14 5.91 43.80
C ALA A 28 -0.93 5.66 42.88
N ALA A 29 -0.11 4.67 43.23
CA ALA A 29 0.75 4.02 42.24
C ALA A 29 -0.14 3.60 41.07
N PRO A 30 0.29 3.74 39.80
CA PRO A 30 -0.46 3.23 38.67
C PRO A 30 -0.60 1.72 38.88
N GLY A 31 -1.79 1.30 39.30
CA GLY A 31 -2.12 -0.11 39.34
C GLY A 31 -2.00 -0.62 37.92
N ILE A 32 -1.12 -1.60 37.70
CA ILE A 32 -1.31 -2.52 36.59
C ILE A 32 -2.71 -3.08 36.83
N ALA A 33 -3.68 -2.59 36.08
CA ALA A 33 -4.99 -3.21 36.02
C ALA A 33 -4.70 -4.65 35.61
N THR A 34 -4.83 -5.58 36.55
CA THR A 34 -4.95 -6.99 36.24
C THR A 34 -6.13 -7.05 35.28
N ALA A 35 -5.86 -7.24 33.99
CA ALA A 35 -6.89 -7.44 33.00
C ALA A 35 -7.83 -8.49 33.57
N GLU A 36 -9.10 -8.15 33.76
CA GLU A 36 -10.12 -9.18 34.00
C GLU A 36 -9.86 -10.28 32.96
N GLU A 37 -9.79 -11.54 33.41
CA GLU A 37 -9.64 -12.68 32.50
C GLU A 37 -10.82 -12.66 31.53
N SER A 38 -10.63 -11.99 30.40
CA SER A 38 -11.61 -11.92 29.33
C SER A 38 -11.87 -13.35 28.88
N HIS A 39 -13.08 -13.84 29.18
CA HIS A 39 -13.53 -15.16 28.76
C HIS A 39 -13.80 -15.13 27.26
N THR A 40 -12.76 -15.37 26.47
CA THR A 40 -12.86 -15.63 25.04
C THR A 40 -13.51 -17.00 24.79
N LYS A 41 -14.32 -17.10 23.73
CA LYS A 41 -14.99 -18.35 23.33
C LYS A 41 -13.99 -19.45 22.92
N THR A 42 -12.83 -19.05 22.42
CA THR A 42 -11.71 -19.94 22.09
C THR A 42 -10.54 -19.65 23.03
N PRO A 43 -9.49 -20.49 23.07
CA PRO A 43 -8.26 -20.18 23.82
C PRO A 43 -7.50 -18.94 23.32
N ILE A 44 -7.86 -18.35 22.17
CA ILE A 44 -7.18 -17.19 21.60
C ILE A 44 -7.53 -15.94 22.41
N LYS A 45 -6.52 -15.27 22.97
CA LYS A 45 -6.66 -14.03 23.77
C LYS A 45 -6.22 -12.76 23.04
N HIS A 46 -5.27 -12.90 22.13
CA HIS A 46 -4.66 -11.79 21.39
C HIS A 46 -4.56 -12.15 19.92
N VAL A 47 -4.79 -11.16 19.06
CA VAL A 47 -4.60 -11.26 17.61
C VAL A 47 -3.65 -10.14 17.22
N ILE A 48 -2.57 -10.51 16.53
CA ILE A 48 -1.61 -9.56 15.94
C ILE A 48 -1.67 -9.78 14.44
N VAL A 49 -1.89 -8.70 13.69
CA VAL A 49 -1.91 -8.71 12.22
C VAL A 49 -0.68 -7.95 11.75
N ILE A 50 0.16 -8.60 10.95
CA ILE A 50 1.35 -8.02 10.31
C ILE A 50 1.10 -8.06 8.81
N ILE A 51 1.28 -6.93 8.15
CA ILE A 51 1.01 -6.77 6.72
C ILE A 51 2.35 -6.50 6.04
N GLY A 52 2.73 -7.37 5.11
CA GLY A 52 3.82 -7.12 4.17
C GLY A 52 3.27 -6.49 2.90
N GLU A 53 4.08 -5.68 2.22
CA GLU A 53 3.67 -4.97 1.00
C GLU A 53 4.52 -5.35 -0.22
N ASN A 54 4.00 -5.05 -1.41
CA ASN A 54 4.68 -5.00 -2.71
C ASN A 54 5.36 -6.28 -3.19
N ARG A 55 5.08 -7.43 -2.57
CA ARG A 55 5.53 -8.77 -3.02
C ARG A 55 4.37 -9.75 -3.01
N THR A 56 4.21 -10.48 -4.11
CA THR A 56 3.20 -11.53 -4.24
C THR A 56 3.65 -12.84 -3.58
N PHE A 57 2.73 -13.78 -3.40
CA PHE A 57 3.05 -15.13 -2.93
C PHE A 57 4.10 -15.80 -3.84
N ASP A 58 3.92 -15.73 -5.16
CA ASP A 58 4.86 -16.30 -6.13
C ASP A 58 6.23 -15.59 -6.12
N HIS A 59 6.31 -14.30 -5.77
CA HIS A 59 7.60 -13.64 -5.57
C HIS A 59 8.38 -14.28 -4.41
N VAL A 60 7.74 -14.55 -3.28
CA VAL A 60 8.44 -14.94 -2.04
C VAL A 60 8.57 -16.46 -1.93
N PHE A 61 7.52 -17.21 -2.25
CA PHE A 61 7.41 -18.66 -2.07
C PHE A 61 7.62 -19.46 -3.37
N ALA A 62 8.15 -18.86 -4.45
CA ALA A 62 8.36 -19.48 -5.76
C ALA A 62 8.90 -20.92 -5.71
N THR A 63 9.92 -21.15 -4.87
CA THR A 63 10.60 -22.45 -4.77
C THR A 63 10.37 -23.18 -3.45
N TYR A 64 9.47 -22.67 -2.58
CA TYR A 64 9.17 -23.32 -1.31
C TYR A 64 8.75 -24.78 -1.52
N LYS A 65 9.29 -25.68 -0.69
CA LYS A 65 8.87 -27.08 -0.59
C LYS A 65 8.19 -27.30 0.76
N PRO A 66 6.91 -27.70 0.77
CA PRO A 66 6.17 -27.91 2.01
C PRO A 66 6.63 -29.18 2.72
N LYS A 67 6.24 -29.35 3.99
CA LYS A 67 6.56 -30.57 4.75
C LYS A 67 5.80 -31.78 4.19
N ALA A 68 6.23 -32.97 4.57
CA ALA A 68 5.60 -34.20 4.10
C ALA A 68 4.12 -34.26 4.48
N GLY A 69 3.25 -34.45 3.48
CA GLY A 69 1.79 -34.49 3.65
C GLY A 69 1.06 -33.18 3.34
N GLU A 70 1.80 -32.12 3.03
CA GLU A 70 1.27 -30.80 2.64
C GLU A 70 1.51 -30.53 1.14
N THR A 71 0.80 -29.55 0.60
CA THR A 71 0.92 -29.13 -0.81
C THR A 71 1.02 -27.62 -0.91
N VAL A 72 1.62 -27.14 -2.00
CA VAL A 72 1.69 -25.72 -2.36
C VAL A 72 1.59 -25.57 -3.87
N ASP A 73 0.87 -24.56 -4.34
CA ASP A 73 0.82 -24.14 -5.73
C ASP A 73 1.76 -22.94 -5.96
N ASN A 74 2.97 -23.19 -6.47
CA ASN A 74 3.98 -22.16 -6.73
C ASN A 74 4.74 -22.42 -8.04
N LEU A 75 5.70 -21.56 -8.39
CA LEU A 75 6.46 -21.68 -9.64
C LEU A 75 7.19 -23.03 -9.77
N LEU A 76 7.74 -23.56 -8.67
CA LEU A 76 8.45 -24.84 -8.65
C LEU A 76 7.50 -26.03 -8.84
N THR A 77 6.38 -26.10 -8.12
CA THR A 77 5.42 -27.21 -8.25
C THR A 77 4.70 -27.20 -9.60
N LYS A 78 4.57 -26.03 -10.23
CA LYS A 78 4.12 -25.88 -11.63
C LYS A 78 5.18 -26.28 -12.66
N GLY A 79 6.43 -26.49 -12.25
CA GLY A 79 7.55 -26.79 -13.14
C GLY A 79 7.97 -25.61 -14.03
N ILE A 80 7.62 -24.38 -13.64
CA ILE A 80 8.03 -23.15 -14.34
C ILE A 80 9.52 -22.92 -14.09
N VAL A 81 9.99 -23.18 -12.86
CA VAL A 81 11.41 -23.07 -12.47
C VAL A 81 11.91 -24.38 -11.88
N ASN A 82 13.20 -24.65 -12.02
CA ASN A 82 13.90 -25.72 -11.31
C ASN A 82 14.32 -25.27 -9.90
N GLU A 83 14.81 -26.19 -9.07
CA GLU A 83 15.26 -25.88 -7.70
C GLU A 83 16.41 -24.87 -7.65
N ASP A 84 17.25 -24.86 -8.68
CA ASP A 84 18.35 -23.91 -8.83
C ASP A 84 17.91 -22.53 -9.37
N GLY A 85 16.61 -22.33 -9.62
CA GLY A 85 16.02 -21.11 -10.16
C GLY A 85 16.09 -20.99 -11.68
N THR A 86 16.68 -21.98 -12.39
CA THR A 86 16.72 -21.98 -13.87
C THR A 86 15.34 -22.33 -14.47
N PRO A 87 15.09 -21.99 -15.75
CA PRO A 87 13.86 -22.38 -16.45
C PRO A 87 13.56 -23.89 -16.36
N GLY A 88 12.37 -24.23 -15.89
CA GLY A 88 11.87 -25.60 -15.81
C GLY A 88 11.20 -26.09 -17.10
N PRO A 89 10.74 -27.36 -17.13
CA PRO A 89 10.11 -27.94 -18.31
C PRO A 89 8.81 -27.24 -18.74
N ASN A 90 8.14 -26.53 -17.83
CA ASN A 90 6.91 -25.78 -18.07
C ASN A 90 7.13 -24.26 -18.03
N PHE A 91 8.36 -23.78 -18.31
CA PHE A 91 8.69 -22.34 -18.27
C PHE A 91 7.75 -21.47 -19.13
N SER A 92 7.21 -22.01 -20.23
CA SER A 92 6.23 -21.33 -21.09
C SER A 92 4.90 -21.00 -20.41
N LEU A 93 4.58 -21.58 -19.25
CA LEU A 93 3.42 -21.15 -18.46
C LEU A 93 3.60 -19.74 -17.87
N GLY A 94 4.83 -19.25 -17.77
CA GLY A 94 5.16 -17.89 -17.36
C GLY A 94 5.32 -16.91 -18.53
N SER A 95 4.93 -17.30 -19.76
CA SER A 95 4.99 -16.43 -20.93
C SER A 95 4.16 -15.16 -20.74
N GLN A 96 4.67 -14.04 -21.25
CA GLN A 96 4.02 -12.73 -21.21
C GLN A 96 3.87 -12.21 -22.64
N SER A 97 2.99 -11.25 -22.83
CA SER A 97 2.57 -10.71 -24.11
C SER A 97 2.61 -9.18 -24.09
N SER A 98 2.85 -8.58 -25.26
CA SER A 98 2.55 -7.17 -25.50
C SER A 98 1.12 -7.02 -25.98
N ALA A 99 0.55 -5.83 -25.78
CA ALA A 99 -0.78 -5.47 -26.25
C ALA A 99 -0.82 -4.05 -26.83
N ILE A 100 -1.98 -3.68 -27.37
CA ILE A 100 -2.27 -2.34 -27.86
C ILE A 100 -3.59 -1.89 -27.24
N ASP A 101 -3.56 -0.77 -26.51
CA ASP A 101 -4.76 -0.07 -26.01
C ASP A 101 -4.66 1.41 -26.40
N THR A 102 -5.64 1.90 -27.16
CA THR A 102 -5.63 3.25 -27.73
C THR A 102 -6.83 4.06 -27.30
N SER A 103 -6.70 5.38 -27.38
CA SER A 103 -7.80 6.31 -27.03
C SER A 103 -9.10 6.04 -27.82
N ALA A 104 -9.02 5.41 -28.99
CA ALA A 104 -10.18 5.11 -29.84
C ALA A 104 -11.10 4.05 -29.24
N ASP A 105 -10.54 3.13 -28.46
CA ASP A 105 -11.27 2.01 -27.89
C ASP A 105 -11.75 2.29 -26.46
N GLY A 106 -11.23 3.35 -25.84
CA GLY A 106 -11.28 3.55 -24.39
C GLY A 106 -10.48 2.48 -23.66
N PHE A 107 -10.44 2.54 -22.33
CA PHE A 107 -9.70 1.58 -21.53
C PHE A 107 -10.15 0.13 -21.76
N GLN A 108 -9.19 -0.73 -22.08
CA GLN A 108 -9.37 -2.18 -22.22
C GLN A 108 -8.63 -2.91 -21.11
N MET A 109 -9.37 -3.60 -20.23
CA MET A 109 -8.77 -4.49 -19.22
C MET A 109 -8.25 -5.81 -19.81
N SER A 110 -8.72 -6.17 -21.01
CA SER A 110 -8.24 -7.33 -21.76
C SER A 110 -8.19 -6.98 -23.24
N PRO A 111 -7.10 -6.35 -23.70
CA PRO A 111 -6.94 -5.98 -25.09
C PRO A 111 -6.94 -7.19 -26.03
N SER A 112 -7.36 -6.97 -27.27
CA SER A 112 -7.34 -8.03 -28.29
C SER A 112 -6.04 -8.03 -29.08
N GLY A 113 -5.62 -9.20 -29.58
CA GLY A 113 -4.45 -9.29 -30.46
C GLY A 113 -3.10 -9.28 -29.73
N ASN A 114 -3.07 -9.67 -28.45
CA ASN A 114 -1.85 -9.80 -27.67
C ASN A 114 -0.79 -10.65 -28.41
N VAL A 115 0.47 -10.20 -28.38
CA VAL A 115 1.59 -10.86 -29.05
C VAL A 115 2.57 -11.35 -28.00
N PRO A 116 2.81 -12.67 -27.87
CA PRO A 116 3.79 -13.20 -26.93
C PRO A 116 5.18 -12.60 -27.16
N TYR A 117 5.84 -12.18 -26.10
CA TYR A 117 7.22 -11.74 -26.16
C TYR A 117 8.14 -12.92 -26.48
N SER A 118 9.00 -12.76 -27.50
CA SER A 118 10.13 -13.68 -27.72
C SER A 118 11.28 -13.42 -26.74
N VAL A 119 11.41 -12.17 -26.30
CA VAL A 119 12.32 -11.66 -25.27
C VAL A 119 11.53 -10.60 -24.50
N LEU A 120 11.46 -10.69 -23.18
CA LEU A 120 10.78 -9.67 -22.39
C LEU A 120 11.53 -8.34 -22.48
N PRO A 121 10.85 -7.20 -22.31
CA PRO A 121 11.51 -5.94 -22.04
C PRO A 121 12.46 -6.08 -20.84
N PRO A 122 13.65 -5.46 -20.86
CA PRO A 122 14.60 -5.61 -19.75
C PRO A 122 14.00 -5.04 -18.47
N ALA A 123 14.15 -5.72 -17.34
CA ALA A 123 13.88 -5.14 -16.03
C ALA A 123 14.83 -3.97 -15.76
N LEU A 124 14.42 -3.05 -14.89
CA LEU A 124 15.22 -1.88 -14.51
C LEU A 124 15.42 -1.85 -13.00
N ALA A 125 16.57 -1.34 -12.58
CA ALA A 125 16.86 -1.17 -11.16
C ALA A 125 16.07 0.01 -10.59
N GLY A 126 15.19 -0.22 -9.61
CA GLY A 126 14.49 0.87 -8.90
C GLY A 126 14.91 1.04 -7.44
N GLY A 127 15.60 0.06 -6.86
CA GLY A 127 16.12 0.18 -5.51
C GLY A 127 17.45 0.95 -5.42
N TYR A 128 17.97 1.12 -4.21
CA TYR A 128 19.21 1.86 -3.98
C TYR A 128 20.41 1.22 -4.71
N THR A 129 21.33 2.04 -5.20
CA THR A 129 22.62 1.56 -5.73
C THR A 129 23.47 0.90 -4.66
N THR A 130 23.49 1.49 -3.46
CA THR A 130 24.23 1.04 -2.27
C THR A 130 23.30 0.96 -1.08
N ALA A 131 23.69 0.24 -0.02
CA ALA A 131 22.92 0.19 1.22
C ALA A 131 22.57 1.61 1.74
N PRO A 132 21.37 1.82 2.30
CA PRO A 132 20.92 3.14 2.74
C PRO A 132 21.71 3.67 3.94
N PHE A 133 22.25 2.79 4.79
CA PHE A 133 23.06 3.18 5.94
C PHE A 133 24.50 2.69 5.84
N PRO A 134 25.51 3.55 6.08
CA PRO A 134 26.92 3.15 6.00
C PRO A 134 27.40 2.35 7.22
N SER A 135 26.62 2.30 8.31
CA SER A 135 26.96 1.54 9.53
C SER A 135 25.74 1.31 10.42
N VAL A 136 25.85 0.33 11.33
CA VAL A 136 24.80 0.03 12.33
C VAL A 136 24.52 1.25 13.21
N ALA A 137 25.55 1.99 13.60
CA ALA A 137 25.38 3.20 14.41
C ALA A 137 24.60 4.29 13.67
N ALA A 138 24.79 4.42 12.34
CA ALA A 138 24.02 5.35 11.52
C ALA A 138 22.56 4.89 11.38
N ALA A 139 22.32 3.58 11.21
CA ALA A 139 20.97 3.02 11.17
C ALA A 139 20.24 3.24 12.51
N GLN A 140 20.89 2.94 13.64
CA GLN A 140 20.33 3.12 14.99
C GLN A 140 20.03 4.58 15.37
N ALA A 141 20.64 5.55 14.67
CA ALA A 141 20.36 6.97 14.87
C ALA A 141 19.01 7.40 14.27
N VAL A 142 18.45 6.61 13.35
CA VAL A 142 17.20 6.92 12.63
C VAL A 142 16.11 5.89 12.93
N GLU A 143 16.47 4.61 12.96
CA GLU A 143 15.59 3.47 13.26
C GLU A 143 15.87 3.00 14.70
N ASN A 144 14.86 2.91 15.57
CA ASN A 144 15.04 2.56 17.00
C ASN A 144 14.11 1.44 17.51
N GLY A 145 13.33 0.83 16.63
CA GLY A 145 12.35 -0.22 16.93
C GLY A 145 12.82 -1.64 16.63
N LEU A 146 13.95 -1.81 15.92
CA LEU A 146 14.47 -3.14 15.59
C LEU A 146 15.24 -3.81 16.74
N PRO A 147 15.20 -5.15 16.86
CA PRO A 147 16.16 -5.87 17.68
C PRO A 147 17.61 -5.64 17.19
N ASN A 148 18.57 -5.67 18.12
CA ASN A 148 19.97 -5.30 17.86
C ASN A 148 20.64 -6.09 16.71
N ASP A 149 20.26 -7.35 16.53
CA ASP A 149 20.76 -8.26 15.50
C ASP A 149 20.15 -8.03 14.11
N TYR A 150 19.13 -7.17 13.99
CA TYR A 150 18.51 -6.85 12.70
C TYR A 150 19.09 -5.61 12.03
N TYR A 151 19.71 -4.69 12.77
CA TYR A 151 20.27 -3.45 12.21
C TYR A 151 21.33 -3.67 11.13
N GLN A 152 22.05 -4.78 11.17
CA GLN A 152 23.04 -5.12 10.16
C GLN A 152 22.43 -5.22 8.75
N TYR A 153 21.16 -5.63 8.63
CA TYR A 153 20.46 -5.72 7.35
C TYR A 153 20.18 -4.36 6.71
N LEU A 154 20.17 -3.27 7.49
CA LEU A 154 20.06 -1.90 6.99
C LEU A 154 21.39 -1.36 6.43
N THR A 155 22.50 -2.05 6.72
CA THR A 155 23.85 -1.70 6.25
C THR A 155 24.31 -2.52 5.06
N THR A 156 23.49 -3.48 4.67
CA THR A 156 23.65 -4.35 3.52
C THR A 156 22.53 -4.08 2.52
N GLY A 157 22.55 -4.79 1.40
CA GLY A 157 21.61 -4.56 0.32
C GLY A 157 21.95 -3.35 -0.56
N GLY A 158 21.21 -3.23 -1.65
CA GLY A 158 21.50 -2.33 -2.77
C GLY A 158 21.83 -3.12 -4.04
N THR A 159 21.40 -2.61 -5.18
CA THR A 159 21.46 -3.33 -6.46
C THR A 159 22.84 -3.30 -7.12
N GLY A 160 23.70 -2.35 -6.72
CA GLY A 160 24.92 -2.00 -7.45
C GLY A 160 24.67 -1.26 -8.77
N LEU A 161 23.39 -1.04 -9.12
CA LEU A 161 22.96 -0.36 -10.34
C LEU A 161 22.34 1.00 -9.99
N ALA A 162 22.56 2.00 -10.83
CA ALA A 162 21.86 3.27 -10.69
C ALA A 162 20.36 3.09 -10.94
N HIS A 163 19.52 3.88 -10.27
CA HIS A 163 18.09 3.88 -10.50
C HIS A 163 17.77 4.12 -11.99
N GLY A 164 16.95 3.25 -12.57
CA GLY A 164 16.58 3.20 -13.99
C GLY A 164 17.61 2.54 -14.90
N ALA A 165 18.70 2.00 -14.38
CA ALA A 165 19.68 1.25 -15.18
C ALA A 165 19.17 -0.16 -15.53
N LEU A 166 19.64 -0.68 -16.67
CA LEU A 166 19.30 -2.02 -17.15
C LEU A 166 19.69 -3.11 -16.14
N ASP A 167 18.71 -3.93 -15.80
CA ASP A 167 18.89 -5.25 -15.19
C ASP A 167 18.82 -6.29 -16.31
N THR A 168 19.90 -7.04 -16.51
CA THR A 168 20.05 -7.93 -17.68
C THR A 168 19.37 -9.30 -17.54
N ARG A 169 18.68 -9.54 -16.42
CA ARG A 169 17.92 -10.77 -16.17
C ARG A 169 16.58 -10.75 -16.92
N ASN A 170 16.09 -11.93 -17.30
CA ASN A 170 14.96 -12.06 -18.23
C ASN A 170 14.08 -13.30 -17.92
N GLY A 171 12.79 -13.24 -18.26
CA GLY A 171 11.76 -14.25 -17.96
C GLY A 171 11.29 -14.21 -16.50
N PRO A 172 10.52 -15.20 -15.99
CA PRO A 172 10.56 -15.49 -14.57
C PRO A 172 12.01 -15.72 -14.14
N PHE A 173 12.58 -14.80 -13.35
CA PHE A 173 14.01 -14.81 -13.02
C PHE A 173 14.25 -14.72 -11.51
N GLN A 174 15.29 -15.40 -11.04
CA GLN A 174 15.70 -15.27 -9.65
C GLN A 174 16.29 -13.88 -9.38
N LEU A 175 15.72 -13.18 -8.41
CA LEU A 175 16.17 -11.86 -7.95
C LEU A 175 17.51 -11.93 -7.24
N THR A 176 17.78 -12.98 -6.48
CA THR A 176 19.01 -13.06 -5.70
C THR A 176 20.15 -13.67 -6.49
N SER A 177 21.36 -13.26 -6.13
CA SER A 177 22.60 -13.79 -6.68
C SER A 177 23.73 -13.58 -5.68
N LYS A 178 24.96 -14.00 -6.03
CA LYS A 178 26.15 -13.74 -5.20
C LYS A 178 26.40 -12.26 -4.92
N THR A 179 25.93 -11.36 -5.79
CA THR A 179 26.11 -9.91 -5.68
C THR A 179 24.82 -9.16 -5.36
N LEU A 180 23.68 -9.86 -5.28
CA LEU A 180 22.39 -9.29 -4.92
C LEU A 180 21.74 -10.16 -3.85
N PRO A 181 21.99 -9.90 -2.56
CA PRO A 181 21.46 -10.72 -1.48
C PRO A 181 19.95 -10.52 -1.29
N TYR A 182 19.30 -11.39 -0.51
CA TYR A 182 17.85 -11.37 -0.25
C TYR A 182 17.34 -10.05 0.33
N ASP A 183 18.14 -9.41 1.18
CA ASP A 183 17.89 -8.14 1.83
C ASP A 183 18.21 -6.93 0.93
N ALA A 184 18.53 -7.13 -0.34
CA ALA A 184 18.72 -6.04 -1.27
C ALA A 184 17.41 -5.30 -1.58
N TYR A 185 17.47 -3.98 -1.47
CA TYR A 185 16.47 -3.06 -1.98
C TYR A 185 16.40 -3.21 -3.50
N THR A 186 15.45 -4.00 -3.98
CA THR A 186 15.17 -4.25 -5.39
C THR A 186 13.96 -3.44 -5.84
N ASN A 187 13.67 -3.45 -7.15
CA ASN A 187 12.58 -2.64 -7.68
C ASN A 187 11.19 -3.09 -7.17
N SER A 188 10.23 -2.17 -7.17
CA SER A 188 8.83 -2.36 -6.77
C SER A 188 7.95 -2.53 -8.01
N PRO A 189 7.38 -3.71 -8.28
CA PRO A 189 6.49 -3.91 -9.42
C PRO A 189 5.29 -2.98 -9.41
N VAL A 190 4.70 -2.73 -10.57
CA VAL A 190 3.47 -1.93 -10.69
C VAL A 190 2.27 -2.66 -10.09
N HIS A 191 1.49 -1.96 -9.26
CA HIS A 191 0.34 -2.53 -8.54
C HIS A 191 -0.80 -1.50 -8.35
N ARG A 192 -1.22 -0.79 -9.39
CA ARG A 192 -2.33 0.18 -9.35
C ARG A 192 -3.63 -0.38 -9.91
N PHE A 193 -4.78 0.19 -9.56
CA PHE A 193 -6.07 -0.47 -9.81
C PHE A 193 -6.30 -0.87 -11.27
N TYR A 194 -6.30 0.08 -12.21
CA TYR A 194 -6.55 -0.21 -13.63
C TYR A 194 -5.38 -0.94 -14.29
N GLN A 195 -4.15 -0.63 -13.89
CA GLN A 195 -2.95 -1.34 -14.30
C GLN A 195 -3.04 -2.82 -13.95
N MET A 196 -3.43 -3.18 -12.72
CA MET A 196 -3.60 -4.57 -12.30
C MET A 196 -4.71 -5.26 -13.07
N TRP A 197 -5.83 -4.59 -13.32
CA TRP A 197 -6.87 -5.16 -14.19
C TRP A 197 -6.37 -5.52 -15.59
N GLN A 198 -5.48 -4.70 -16.17
CA GLN A 198 -4.79 -5.05 -17.41
C GLN A 198 -3.77 -6.18 -17.25
N GLN A 199 -2.93 -6.15 -16.21
CA GLN A 199 -1.91 -7.18 -15.98
C GLN A 199 -2.49 -8.59 -15.93
N PHE A 200 -3.69 -8.74 -15.33
CA PHE A 200 -4.38 -10.03 -15.25
C PHE A 200 -5.05 -10.47 -16.56
N ASP A 201 -5.31 -9.57 -17.52
CA ASP A 201 -5.92 -9.86 -18.83
C ASP A 201 -7.17 -10.76 -18.72
N CYS A 202 -8.14 -10.35 -17.89
CA CYS A 202 -9.33 -11.15 -17.65
C CYS A 202 -10.41 -10.95 -18.70
N SER A 203 -10.91 -12.06 -19.24
CA SER A 203 -12.06 -12.03 -20.16
C SER A 203 -12.96 -13.23 -19.94
N ALA A 204 -14.27 -12.98 -19.88
CA ALA A 204 -15.26 -14.04 -19.79
C ALA A 204 -15.22 -15.02 -20.98
N ALA A 205 -14.69 -14.58 -22.13
CA ALA A 205 -14.48 -15.43 -23.30
C ALA A 205 -13.42 -16.52 -23.08
N ASN A 206 -12.51 -16.33 -22.13
CA ASN A 206 -11.44 -17.28 -21.81
C ASN A 206 -11.80 -18.22 -20.64
N LYS A 207 -13.03 -18.14 -20.11
CA LYS A 207 -13.43 -18.93 -18.95
C LYS A 207 -13.41 -20.41 -19.24
N THR A 208 -12.90 -21.16 -18.27
CA THR A 208 -12.98 -22.62 -18.23
C THR A 208 -13.32 -23.06 -16.80
N GLU A 209 -13.62 -24.34 -16.59
CA GLU A 209 -13.84 -24.88 -15.25
C GLU A 209 -12.63 -24.69 -14.32
N LYS A 210 -11.41 -24.75 -14.87
CA LYS A 210 -10.16 -24.56 -14.12
C LYS A 210 -9.69 -23.10 -14.06
N ASN A 211 -10.29 -22.23 -14.87
CA ASN A 211 -10.03 -20.79 -14.89
C ASN A 211 -11.38 -20.04 -14.95
N PRO A 212 -12.10 -19.97 -13.82
CA PRO A 212 -13.45 -19.41 -13.80
C PRO A 212 -13.49 -17.90 -13.99
N THR A 213 -12.37 -17.21 -13.83
CA THR A 213 -12.22 -15.78 -14.12
C THR A 213 -11.87 -15.54 -15.59
N GLY A 214 -11.19 -16.48 -16.25
CA GLY A 214 -10.70 -16.30 -17.61
C GLY A 214 -9.54 -15.31 -17.70
N CYS A 215 -8.83 -15.08 -16.58
CA CYS A 215 -7.61 -14.29 -16.55
C CYS A 215 -6.45 -15.07 -17.16
N ARG A 216 -5.67 -14.43 -18.01
CA ARG A 216 -4.47 -15.03 -18.62
C ARG A 216 -3.20 -14.72 -17.85
N ASN A 217 -3.17 -13.62 -17.07
CA ASN A 217 -2.02 -13.17 -16.29
C ASN A 217 -0.75 -12.98 -17.13
N ASP A 218 -0.89 -12.44 -18.34
CA ASP A 218 0.18 -12.39 -19.34
C ASP A 218 0.56 -10.97 -19.79
N LEU A 219 0.09 -9.92 -19.11
CA LEU A 219 0.38 -8.52 -19.50
C LEU A 219 1.23 -7.74 -18.49
N TRP A 220 1.93 -8.42 -17.57
CA TRP A 220 2.68 -7.76 -16.50
C TRP A 220 3.79 -6.83 -17.03
N PRO A 221 4.74 -7.28 -17.87
CA PRO A 221 5.74 -6.40 -18.47
C PRO A 221 5.14 -5.32 -19.36
N TRP A 222 4.07 -5.63 -20.11
CA TRP A 222 3.47 -4.67 -21.03
C TRP A 222 2.93 -3.45 -20.28
N VAL A 223 2.21 -3.66 -19.18
CA VAL A 223 1.74 -2.57 -18.33
C VAL A 223 2.91 -1.79 -17.73
N GLU A 224 3.94 -2.49 -17.25
CA GLU A 224 5.13 -1.86 -16.67
C GLU A 224 5.88 -0.96 -17.66
N VAL A 225 6.03 -1.37 -18.92
CA VAL A 225 6.74 -0.56 -19.93
C VAL A 225 5.88 0.50 -20.61
N THR A 226 4.55 0.33 -20.62
CA THR A 226 3.65 1.29 -21.29
C THR A 226 3.18 2.42 -20.40
N ILE A 227 2.82 2.16 -19.13
CA ILE A 227 2.35 3.19 -18.19
C ILE A 227 3.12 3.15 -16.87
N GLY A 228 3.69 2.00 -16.50
CA GLY A 228 4.46 1.87 -15.28
C GLY A 228 3.64 2.22 -14.04
N ALA A 229 4.30 2.85 -13.06
CA ALA A 229 3.66 3.40 -11.88
C ALA A 229 2.85 4.69 -12.16
N GLY A 230 2.54 5.00 -13.43
CA GLY A 230 1.65 6.10 -13.79
C GLY A 230 2.31 7.42 -14.16
N SER A 231 1.48 8.35 -14.62
CA SER A 231 1.91 9.62 -15.23
C SER A 231 1.44 10.86 -14.47
N ASN A 232 0.39 10.76 -13.65
CA ASN A 232 -0.30 11.91 -13.05
C ASN A 232 -0.74 12.93 -14.11
N GLY A 233 -1.33 12.40 -15.18
CA GLY A 233 -1.87 13.16 -16.32
C GLY A 233 -0.83 13.83 -17.23
N LYS A 234 0.46 13.56 -17.02
CA LYS A 234 1.53 14.14 -17.85
C LYS A 234 1.49 13.57 -19.27
N PRO A 235 1.87 14.37 -20.29
CA PRO A 235 1.99 13.86 -21.64
C PRO A 235 3.09 12.80 -21.73
N GLN A 236 2.89 11.82 -22.63
CA GLN A 236 3.94 10.85 -22.95
C GLN A 236 5.19 11.59 -23.45
N PRO A 237 6.39 11.28 -22.94
CA PRO A 237 7.61 11.94 -23.38
C PRO A 237 7.92 11.62 -24.86
N PRO A 238 8.52 12.55 -25.63
CA PRO A 238 8.78 12.36 -27.06
C PRO A 238 9.72 11.18 -27.41
N ASP A 239 10.59 10.79 -26.48
CA ASP A 239 11.60 9.73 -26.61
C ASP A 239 11.16 8.41 -25.95
N PHE A 240 9.84 8.22 -25.79
CA PHE A 240 9.25 7.06 -25.15
C PHE A 240 9.69 5.74 -25.77
N ASN A 241 10.13 4.81 -24.92
CA ASN A 241 10.49 3.45 -25.24
C ASN A 241 10.31 2.56 -24.00
N ASP A 242 10.58 1.26 -24.14
CA ASP A 242 10.35 0.26 -23.10
C ASP A 242 11.09 0.50 -21.78
N THR A 243 12.05 1.43 -21.73
CA THR A 243 12.79 1.79 -20.51
C THR A 243 12.32 3.09 -19.86
N THR A 244 11.43 3.85 -20.51
CA THR A 244 11.06 5.20 -20.09
C THR A 244 10.31 5.24 -18.76
N THR A 245 9.52 4.21 -18.44
CA THR A 245 8.78 4.10 -17.17
C THR A 245 9.67 3.75 -15.98
N LYS A 246 10.89 3.28 -16.24
CA LYS A 246 11.86 2.82 -15.23
C LYS A 246 11.49 1.51 -14.50
N GLU A 247 10.54 0.75 -15.03
CA GLU A 247 10.09 -0.53 -14.44
C GLU A 247 10.59 -1.75 -15.23
N GLY A 248 10.28 -1.83 -16.53
CA GLY A 248 10.69 -2.96 -17.37
C GLY A 248 9.83 -4.21 -17.18
N SER A 249 10.47 -5.35 -16.89
CA SER A 249 9.81 -6.61 -16.48
C SER A 249 10.08 -6.94 -15.00
N THR A 250 10.07 -5.94 -14.14
CA THR A 250 10.33 -6.07 -12.70
C THR A 250 9.38 -7.06 -12.02
N ALA A 251 8.11 -7.13 -12.45
CA ALA A 251 7.14 -8.08 -11.91
C ALA A 251 7.55 -9.56 -12.06
N MET A 252 8.49 -9.88 -12.95
CA MET A 252 8.88 -11.27 -13.25
C MET A 252 9.95 -11.83 -12.30
N GLY A 253 10.46 -11.02 -11.37
CA GLY A 253 11.46 -11.45 -10.39
C GLY A 253 10.87 -12.31 -9.26
N PHE A 254 11.60 -13.34 -8.80
CA PHE A 254 11.24 -14.13 -7.63
C PHE A 254 12.43 -14.44 -6.71
N TYR A 255 12.16 -14.76 -5.45
CA TYR A 255 13.12 -15.24 -4.45
C TYR A 255 13.20 -16.77 -4.44
N ASN A 256 14.39 -17.32 -4.21
CA ASN A 256 14.62 -18.75 -4.17
C ASN A 256 14.82 -19.25 -2.73
N MET A 257 13.72 -19.64 -2.08
CA MET A 257 13.75 -20.18 -0.72
C MET A 257 14.60 -21.44 -0.56
N LEU A 258 14.78 -22.26 -1.60
CA LEU A 258 15.68 -23.43 -1.57
C LEU A 258 17.16 -23.03 -1.54
N GLN A 259 17.49 -21.81 -1.94
CA GLN A 259 18.84 -21.25 -1.84
C GLN A 259 19.03 -20.36 -0.61
N GLY A 260 18.03 -20.30 0.28
CA GLY A 260 18.13 -19.60 1.57
C GLY A 260 17.49 -18.22 1.61
N ASP A 261 16.80 -17.79 0.55
CA ASP A 261 16.03 -16.54 0.57
C ASP A 261 14.82 -16.63 1.50
N ALA A 262 14.39 -15.49 2.04
CA ALA A 262 13.23 -15.37 2.92
C ALA A 262 13.19 -16.40 4.08
N PRO A 263 14.30 -16.59 4.83
CA PRO A 263 14.43 -17.67 5.80
C PRO A 263 13.40 -17.58 6.95
N TYR A 264 13.01 -16.37 7.35
CA TYR A 264 12.00 -16.17 8.38
C TYR A 264 10.60 -16.57 7.90
N PHE A 265 10.22 -16.21 6.67
CA PHE A 265 8.95 -16.66 6.09
C PHE A 265 8.90 -18.18 5.92
N LYS A 266 10.03 -18.79 5.51
CA LYS A 266 10.15 -20.25 5.47
C LYS A 266 9.95 -20.87 6.86
N PHE A 267 10.55 -20.30 7.90
CA PHE A 267 10.34 -20.76 9.27
C PHE A 267 8.86 -20.65 9.67
N LEU A 268 8.19 -19.55 9.37
CA LEU A 268 6.76 -19.39 9.68
C LEU A 268 5.91 -20.45 8.96
N ALA A 269 6.14 -20.65 7.66
CA ALA A 269 5.48 -21.67 6.86
C ALA A 269 5.68 -23.09 7.40
N ASP A 270 6.92 -23.42 7.79
CA ASP A 270 7.26 -24.74 8.29
C ASP A 270 6.65 -25.01 9.68
N HIS A 271 6.47 -24.00 10.51
CA HIS A 271 6.11 -24.18 11.92
C HIS A 271 4.66 -23.81 12.25
N TYR A 272 3.96 -23.15 11.34
CA TYR A 272 2.58 -22.68 11.53
C TYR A 272 1.72 -23.04 10.32
N SER A 273 0.69 -22.23 10.04
CA SER A 273 -0.22 -22.43 8.91
C SER A 273 0.00 -21.35 7.87
N MET A 274 -0.10 -21.75 6.60
CA MET A 274 0.01 -20.90 5.43
C MET A 274 -1.14 -21.19 4.48
N SER A 275 -1.51 -20.19 3.68
CA SER A 275 -2.46 -20.33 2.58
C SER A 275 -1.79 -19.80 1.31
N ASP A 276 -1.70 -20.65 0.29
CA ASP A 276 -1.30 -20.29 -1.09
C ASP A 276 -2.47 -19.75 -1.92
N ASN A 277 -3.67 -19.68 -1.34
CA ASN A 277 -4.89 -19.21 -1.99
C ASN A 277 -5.49 -17.97 -1.29
N PHE A 278 -4.64 -17.12 -0.73
CA PHE A 278 -5.05 -15.78 -0.29
C PHE A 278 -4.95 -14.79 -1.46
N HIS A 279 -5.97 -13.95 -1.62
CA HIS A 279 -6.01 -12.90 -2.63
C HIS A 279 -6.24 -11.57 -1.93
N GLN A 280 -5.56 -10.52 -2.40
CA GLN A 280 -5.80 -9.17 -1.94
C GLN A 280 -7.27 -8.77 -2.16
N SER A 281 -7.80 -7.92 -1.28
CA SER A 281 -9.21 -7.54 -1.31
C SER A 281 -9.56 -6.63 -2.48
N VAL A 282 -8.59 -5.86 -2.97
CA VAL A 282 -8.74 -4.95 -4.11
C VAL A 282 -7.60 -5.21 -5.09
N MET A 283 -7.93 -5.35 -6.38
CA MET A 283 -6.93 -5.22 -7.44
C MET A 283 -6.40 -3.78 -7.40
N GLY A 284 -5.21 -3.55 -6.87
CA GLY A 284 -4.66 -2.22 -6.69
C GLY A 284 -3.62 -2.16 -5.59
N GLY A 285 -3.31 -0.95 -5.14
CA GLY A 285 -2.15 -0.73 -4.29
C GLY A 285 -2.41 -0.81 -2.79
N THR A 286 -1.37 -0.46 -2.03
CA THR A 286 -1.34 -0.48 -0.56
C THR A 286 -2.54 0.21 0.08
N GLY A 287 -2.83 1.46 -0.30
CA GLY A 287 -3.83 2.30 0.36
C GLY A 287 -5.23 1.70 0.34
N ALA A 288 -5.69 1.29 -0.85
CA ALA A 288 -7.01 0.67 -1.00
C ALA A 288 -7.10 -0.67 -0.24
N ASN A 289 -6.06 -1.50 -0.27
CA ASN A 289 -6.05 -2.76 0.46
C ASN A 289 -5.96 -2.59 1.98
N HIS A 290 -5.24 -1.58 2.48
CA HIS A 290 -5.18 -1.23 3.90
C HIS A 290 -6.53 -0.76 4.41
N VAL A 291 -7.23 0.06 3.62
CA VAL A 291 -8.62 0.43 3.90
C VAL A 291 -9.47 -0.82 4.01
N MET A 292 -9.47 -1.71 3.00
CA MET A 292 -10.32 -2.92 3.04
C MET A 292 -10.02 -3.82 4.23
N LEU A 293 -8.77 -3.96 4.61
CA LEU A 293 -8.42 -4.75 5.78
C LEU A 293 -8.98 -4.14 7.07
N GLY A 294 -8.96 -2.81 7.18
CA GLY A 294 -9.46 -2.08 8.34
C GLY A 294 -10.98 -1.93 8.39
N THR A 295 -11.66 -1.85 7.24
CA THR A 295 -13.09 -1.48 7.15
C THR A 295 -13.96 -2.60 6.61
N GLY A 296 -13.40 -3.52 5.82
CA GLY A 296 -14.15 -4.49 5.02
C GLY A 296 -14.91 -3.87 3.84
N ASP A 297 -14.65 -2.61 3.48
CA ASP A 297 -15.41 -1.87 2.46
C ASP A 297 -14.64 -0.66 1.87
N GLY A 298 -15.01 -0.27 0.64
CA GLY A 298 -14.46 0.84 -0.14
C GLY A 298 -14.56 2.19 0.57
N ILE A 299 -13.44 2.86 0.84
CA ILE A 299 -13.51 4.29 1.20
C ILE A 299 -13.82 5.12 -0.04
N TRP A 300 -14.65 6.13 0.14
CA TRP A 300 -15.16 6.98 -0.92
C TRP A 300 -14.98 8.46 -0.59
N PHE A 301 -14.95 9.30 -1.62
CA PHE A 301 -14.75 10.73 -1.48
C PHE A 301 -15.97 11.42 -0.85
N SER A 302 -15.78 12.02 0.32
CA SER A 302 -16.85 12.59 1.13
C SER A 302 -16.80 14.12 1.24
N ASP A 303 -17.89 14.69 1.74
CA ASP A 303 -17.94 16.08 2.20
C ASP A 303 -17.46 16.27 3.65
N GLY A 304 -16.97 15.21 4.31
CA GLY A 304 -16.60 15.21 5.73
C GLY A 304 -17.78 15.03 6.71
N ASN A 305 -19.02 15.01 6.22
CA ASN A 305 -20.25 14.91 7.02
C ASN A 305 -21.08 13.66 6.69
N GLY A 306 -20.43 12.63 6.12
CA GLY A 306 -21.07 11.37 5.76
C GLY A 306 -21.89 11.42 4.47
N ASN A 307 -21.72 12.43 3.61
CA ASN A 307 -22.36 12.46 2.30
C ASN A 307 -21.33 12.29 1.17
N PRO A 308 -21.64 11.50 0.12
CA PRO A 308 -20.79 11.37 -1.05
C PRO A 308 -20.64 12.70 -1.77
N LYS A 309 -19.42 12.99 -2.21
CA LYS A 309 -19.09 14.20 -2.95
C LYS A 309 -18.21 13.84 -4.15
N ARG A 310 -18.40 14.56 -5.26
CA ARG A 310 -17.49 14.45 -6.40
C ARG A 310 -16.11 15.00 -6.01
N PRO A 311 -15.02 14.25 -6.21
CA PRO A 311 -13.67 14.74 -5.96
C PRO A 311 -13.30 15.89 -6.91
N PRO A 312 -12.30 16.73 -6.58
CA PRO A 312 -11.79 17.76 -7.46
C PRO A 312 -11.50 17.23 -8.87
N HIS A 313 -12.05 17.89 -9.88
CA HIS A 313 -11.93 17.46 -11.28
C HIS A 313 -11.66 18.67 -12.16
N ASN A 314 -10.43 18.79 -12.66
CA ASN A 314 -9.94 19.98 -13.37
C ASN A 314 -10.17 21.28 -12.57
N GLN A 315 -9.87 21.22 -11.27
CA GLN A 315 -10.21 22.27 -10.33
C GLN A 315 -8.95 22.84 -9.67
N LEU A 316 -8.88 24.18 -9.56
CA LEU A 316 -7.88 24.84 -8.72
C LEU A 316 -8.15 24.53 -7.24
N VAL A 317 -7.16 23.97 -6.56
CA VAL A 317 -7.18 23.71 -5.11
C VAL A 317 -6.10 24.52 -4.39
N ALA A 318 -6.21 24.61 -3.06
CA ALA A 318 -5.26 25.31 -2.18
C ALA A 318 -4.91 26.75 -2.62
N ALA A 319 -5.87 27.45 -3.24
CA ALA A 319 -5.66 28.78 -3.81
C ALA A 319 -5.09 29.78 -2.79
N GLY A 320 -4.08 30.55 -3.21
CA GLY A 320 -3.40 31.52 -2.35
C GLY A 320 -2.27 30.93 -1.49
N SER A 321 -2.00 29.63 -1.61
CA SER A 321 -0.85 28.97 -0.98
C SER A 321 0.21 28.55 -2.01
N PRO A 322 1.44 28.21 -1.57
CA PRO A 322 2.45 27.60 -2.44
C PRO A 322 2.01 26.29 -3.11
N ASN A 323 1.07 25.56 -2.51
CA ASN A 323 0.52 24.31 -3.05
C ASN A 323 -0.51 24.53 -4.16
N ALA A 324 -0.93 25.78 -4.41
CA ALA A 324 -2.01 26.10 -5.34
C ALA A 324 -1.76 25.52 -6.73
N GLY A 325 -2.72 24.77 -7.26
CA GLY A 325 -2.60 24.13 -8.56
C GLY A 325 -3.91 23.50 -9.03
N VAL A 326 -3.99 23.22 -10.33
CA VAL A 326 -5.17 22.57 -10.93
C VAL A 326 -4.97 21.08 -10.88
N VAL A 327 -5.85 20.40 -10.15
CA VAL A 327 -5.83 18.95 -9.96
C VAL A 327 -7.02 18.28 -10.65
N ASP A 328 -6.85 17.00 -10.96
CA ASP A 328 -7.92 16.12 -11.41
C ASP A 328 -7.77 14.78 -10.68
N GLU A 329 -8.63 14.57 -9.68
CA GLU A 329 -8.59 13.40 -8.82
C GLU A 329 -9.47 12.25 -9.33
N ILE A 330 -10.21 12.46 -10.43
CA ILE A 330 -10.97 11.39 -11.09
C ILE A 330 -10.04 10.61 -12.00
N GLU A 331 -9.94 9.31 -11.76
CA GLU A 331 -9.08 8.45 -12.55
C GLU A 331 -9.61 8.25 -13.97
N ASN A 332 -8.72 8.34 -14.94
CA ASN A 332 -9.01 8.20 -16.35
C ASN A 332 -7.95 7.32 -17.04
N PRO A 333 -8.16 5.98 -17.02
CA PRO A 333 -7.22 5.04 -17.60
C PRO A 333 -7.34 4.94 -19.13
N ASN A 334 -8.16 5.77 -19.78
CA ASN A 334 -8.16 5.82 -21.24
C ASN A 334 -6.80 6.36 -21.70
N SER A 335 -6.22 5.68 -22.70
CA SER A 335 -4.96 6.11 -23.31
C SER A 335 -5.07 7.52 -23.90
N GLN A 336 -4.01 8.32 -23.79
CA GLN A 336 -3.91 9.64 -24.41
C GLN A 336 -3.87 9.50 -25.94
N PRO A 337 -4.40 10.48 -26.69
CA PRO A 337 -4.40 10.42 -28.15
C PRO A 337 -3.01 10.18 -28.74
N GLY A 338 -2.90 9.19 -29.64
CA GLY A 338 -1.65 8.86 -30.32
C GLY A 338 -0.67 8.01 -29.51
N THR A 339 -1.06 7.55 -28.32
CA THR A 339 -0.21 6.73 -27.44
C THR A 339 -0.76 5.30 -27.32
N ASN A 340 0.10 4.36 -26.90
CA ASN A 340 -0.29 3.00 -26.53
C ASN A 340 -0.31 2.91 -24.99
N ASN A 341 -1.51 2.79 -24.43
CA ASN A 341 -1.74 2.57 -23.01
C ASN A 341 -1.16 3.67 -22.07
N TRP A 342 -0.92 4.89 -22.55
CA TRP A 342 -0.44 5.98 -21.69
C TRP A 342 -1.62 6.77 -21.13
N TYR A 343 -1.95 6.61 -19.84
CA TYR A 343 -3.23 7.07 -19.28
C TYR A 343 -3.42 8.59 -19.31
N THR A 344 -4.67 9.01 -19.43
CA THR A 344 -5.05 10.42 -19.48
C THR A 344 -4.95 11.10 -18.11
N GLU A 345 -5.33 10.41 -17.04
CA GLU A 345 -5.16 10.88 -15.65
C GLU A 345 -5.13 9.69 -14.70
N ASP A 346 -4.13 9.64 -13.81
CA ASP A 346 -3.89 8.48 -12.93
C ASP A 346 -2.91 8.82 -11.80
N GLY A 347 -3.03 8.15 -10.66
CA GLY A 347 -2.02 8.17 -9.60
C GLY A 347 -2.25 9.11 -8.44
N TYR A 348 -1.16 9.34 -7.71
CA TYR A 348 -1.16 10.00 -6.40
C TYR A 348 -1.06 11.53 -6.49
N GLY A 349 -1.03 12.07 -7.71
CA GLY A 349 -0.79 13.47 -8.00
C GLY A 349 0.69 13.85 -7.86
N GLY A 350 1.00 15.10 -8.16
CA GLY A 350 2.33 15.66 -8.00
C GLY A 350 2.32 17.13 -7.64
N GLY A 351 3.50 17.68 -7.35
CA GLY A 351 3.63 18.99 -6.71
C GLY A 351 3.39 18.89 -5.20
N SER A 352 2.62 19.82 -4.64
CA SER A 352 2.46 19.97 -3.19
C SER A 352 3.79 20.22 -2.47
N TYR A 353 3.81 20.19 -1.14
CA TYR A 353 5.03 20.39 -0.34
C TYR A 353 5.78 21.68 -0.70
N GLY A 354 5.02 22.76 -0.88
CA GLY A 354 5.55 24.07 -1.25
C GLY A 354 5.61 24.32 -2.76
N SER A 355 5.08 23.40 -3.57
CA SER A 355 5.07 23.49 -5.04
C SER A 355 3.65 23.38 -5.62
N PRO A 356 3.37 23.98 -6.79
CA PRO A 356 2.06 23.88 -7.44
C PRO A 356 1.62 22.44 -7.69
N SER A 357 0.42 22.08 -7.25
CA SER A 357 -0.13 20.72 -7.36
C SER A 357 -0.73 20.42 -8.75
N TYR A 358 -0.67 19.17 -9.19
CA TYR A 358 -1.26 18.73 -10.47
C TYR A 358 -1.61 17.22 -10.46
N GLY A 359 -2.49 16.82 -11.38
CA GLY A 359 -2.93 15.42 -11.54
C GLY A 359 -3.74 14.92 -10.35
N GLY A 360 -3.70 13.60 -10.11
CA GLY A 360 -4.26 12.98 -8.91
C GLY A 360 -5.24 11.84 -9.17
N GLY A 361 -5.42 11.37 -10.41
CA GLY A 361 -6.45 10.39 -10.76
C GLY A 361 -6.48 9.14 -9.88
N THR A 362 -7.30 9.12 -8.83
CA THR A 362 -7.35 8.03 -7.85
C THR A 362 -8.77 7.58 -7.52
N TYR A 363 -9.78 8.33 -7.93
CA TYR A 363 -11.17 8.03 -7.58
C TYR A 363 -11.99 7.66 -8.81
N SER A 364 -12.80 6.61 -8.66
CA SER A 364 -13.77 6.21 -9.68
C SER A 364 -15.17 6.02 -9.11
N ASN A 365 -16.17 6.53 -9.84
CA ASN A 365 -17.57 6.26 -9.54
C ASN A 365 -18.03 5.01 -10.29
N CYS A 366 -17.91 3.85 -9.65
CA CYS A 366 -18.21 2.58 -10.29
C CYS A 366 -19.72 2.35 -10.55
N ALA A 367 -20.61 3.19 -10.01
CA ALA A 367 -22.03 3.18 -10.33
C ALA A 367 -22.36 3.93 -11.64
N ASP A 368 -21.41 4.70 -12.18
CA ASP A 368 -21.56 5.41 -13.45
C ASP A 368 -20.88 4.62 -14.59
N PRO A 369 -21.63 3.95 -15.47
CA PRO A 369 -21.07 3.23 -16.60
C PRO A 369 -20.42 4.14 -17.66
N GLY A 370 -20.65 5.45 -17.60
CA GLY A 370 -19.99 6.46 -18.43
C GLY A 370 -18.65 6.95 -17.88
N ALA A 371 -18.33 6.63 -16.62
CA ALA A 371 -17.04 6.99 -16.04
C ALA A 371 -15.90 6.21 -16.72
N PRO A 372 -14.71 6.83 -16.90
CA PRO A 372 -13.57 6.17 -17.53
C PRO A 372 -13.21 4.82 -16.89
N GLY A 373 -12.92 3.82 -17.72
CA GLY A 373 -12.56 2.46 -17.28
C GLY A 373 -13.66 1.64 -16.59
N VAL A 374 -14.70 2.26 -16.02
CA VAL A 374 -15.73 1.57 -15.22
C VAL A 374 -16.48 0.52 -16.04
N LYS A 375 -16.85 0.84 -17.29
CA LYS A 375 -17.56 -0.11 -18.16
C LYS A 375 -16.77 -1.40 -18.40
N ALA A 376 -15.45 -1.33 -18.53
CA ALA A 376 -14.61 -2.50 -18.76
C ALA A 376 -14.67 -3.44 -17.54
N VAL A 377 -14.38 -2.90 -16.36
CA VAL A 377 -14.32 -3.69 -15.11
C VAL A 377 -15.70 -4.19 -14.69
N VAL A 378 -16.68 -3.29 -14.57
CA VAL A 378 -18.05 -3.66 -14.12
C VAL A 378 -18.74 -4.57 -15.15
N GLY A 379 -18.51 -4.33 -16.45
CA GLY A 379 -19.01 -5.21 -17.51
C GLY A 379 -18.46 -6.63 -17.40
N TYR A 380 -17.15 -6.77 -17.14
CA TYR A 380 -16.53 -8.06 -16.87
C TYR A 380 -17.10 -8.73 -15.60
N LEU A 381 -17.15 -8.02 -14.47
CA LEU A 381 -17.72 -8.56 -13.22
C LEU A 381 -19.14 -9.08 -13.43
N SER A 382 -19.99 -8.29 -14.10
CA SER A 382 -21.36 -8.71 -14.43
C SER A 382 -21.38 -9.96 -15.32
N SER A 383 -20.47 -10.07 -16.29
CA SER A 383 -20.40 -11.24 -17.19
C SER A 383 -19.99 -12.54 -16.48
N ILE A 384 -19.40 -12.43 -15.30
CA ILE A 384 -19.06 -13.57 -14.44
C ILE A 384 -19.99 -13.72 -13.23
N GLY A 385 -21.08 -12.94 -13.19
CA GLY A 385 -22.12 -13.04 -12.16
C GLY A 385 -21.74 -12.36 -10.83
N ILE A 386 -20.77 -11.44 -10.83
CA ILE A 386 -20.38 -10.67 -9.66
C ILE A 386 -21.08 -9.31 -9.71
N ASN A 387 -21.81 -8.98 -8.63
CA ASN A 387 -22.35 -7.64 -8.42
C ASN A 387 -21.23 -6.74 -7.86
N PRO A 388 -20.90 -5.61 -8.52
CA PRO A 388 -19.87 -4.71 -8.02
C PRO A 388 -20.30 -3.94 -6.75
N ASN A 389 -21.59 -3.96 -6.38
CA ASN A 389 -22.16 -3.29 -5.20
C ASN A 389 -21.85 -1.78 -5.13
N CYS A 390 -21.79 -1.12 -6.28
CA CYS A 390 -21.49 0.31 -6.37
C CYS A 390 -22.68 1.17 -5.91
N GLU A 391 -22.43 2.07 -4.96
CA GLU A 391 -23.42 3.05 -4.53
C GLU A 391 -23.44 4.27 -5.45
N HIS A 392 -24.64 4.77 -5.77
CA HIS A 392 -24.78 5.96 -6.62
C HIS A 392 -24.12 7.18 -5.99
N GLY A 393 -23.36 7.92 -6.81
CA GLY A 393 -22.69 9.16 -6.41
C GLY A 393 -21.39 8.96 -5.61
N HIS A 394 -21.05 7.72 -5.25
CA HIS A 394 -19.84 7.41 -4.51
C HIS A 394 -18.65 7.24 -5.45
N TYR A 395 -17.58 7.97 -5.15
CA TYR A 395 -16.30 7.92 -5.85
C TYR A 395 -15.31 7.18 -4.95
N TYR A 396 -15.03 5.92 -5.25
CA TYR A 396 -14.20 5.05 -4.41
C TYR A 396 -12.71 5.27 -4.69
N LEU A 397 -11.91 5.25 -3.62
CA LEU A 397 -10.46 5.37 -3.69
C LEU A 397 -9.87 4.09 -4.31
N LEU A 398 -9.08 4.27 -5.36
CA LEU A 398 -8.42 3.20 -6.11
C LEU A 398 -6.91 3.13 -5.82
N ASN A 399 -6.27 4.28 -5.63
CA ASN A 399 -4.83 4.41 -5.42
C ASN A 399 -4.50 5.14 -4.09
N ASN A 400 -3.22 5.35 -3.77
CA ASN A 400 -2.76 5.83 -2.47
C ASN A 400 -2.83 7.35 -2.33
N TYR A 401 -3.59 7.84 -1.35
CA TYR A 401 -3.60 9.24 -0.90
C TYR A 401 -3.24 9.33 0.58
N ASN A 402 -2.85 10.52 1.06
CA ASN A 402 -2.54 10.74 2.47
C ASN A 402 -3.79 10.53 3.36
N PRO A 403 -3.63 10.05 4.61
CA PRO A 403 -4.73 9.92 5.56
C PRO A 403 -5.40 11.27 5.86
N GLY A 404 -6.72 11.26 6.08
CA GLY A 404 -7.51 12.47 6.33
C GLY A 404 -7.25 13.18 7.67
N TYR A 405 -6.51 12.53 8.57
CA TYR A 405 -6.16 13.06 9.87
C TYR A 405 -4.67 12.85 10.15
N TYR A 406 -4.06 13.82 10.80
CA TYR A 406 -2.73 13.68 11.37
C TYR A 406 -2.74 12.75 12.59
N GLY A 407 -1.56 12.29 13.02
CA GLY A 407 -1.42 11.44 14.20
C GLY A 407 -1.87 12.08 15.51
N ASP A 408 -1.94 13.42 15.56
CA ASP A 408 -2.48 14.19 16.69
C ASP A 408 -4.00 14.44 16.59
N GLY A 409 -4.65 13.94 15.53
CA GLY A 409 -6.09 14.07 15.29
C GLY A 409 -6.51 15.37 14.59
N ARG A 410 -5.59 16.27 14.23
CA ARG A 410 -5.93 17.44 13.39
C ARG A 410 -6.37 16.97 11.99
N ASN A 411 -7.29 17.70 11.37
CA ASN A 411 -7.83 17.37 10.05
C ASN A 411 -6.83 17.80 8.95
N ALA A 412 -6.21 16.81 8.30
CA ALA A 412 -5.22 17.04 7.25
C ALA A 412 -5.85 17.56 5.95
N TYR A 413 -7.08 17.14 5.64
CA TYR A 413 -7.83 17.63 4.48
C TYR A 413 -8.20 19.11 4.59
N ALA A 414 -8.36 19.62 5.81
CA ALA A 414 -8.58 21.05 6.05
C ALA A 414 -7.30 21.89 5.97
N ASP A 415 -6.12 21.26 5.97
CA ASP A 415 -4.80 21.91 6.04
C ASP A 415 -4.03 21.86 4.70
N ILE A 416 -4.71 21.63 3.58
CA ILE A 416 -4.09 21.48 2.25
C ILE A 416 -3.32 22.73 1.76
N THR A 417 -3.48 23.88 2.42
CA THR A 417 -2.72 25.12 2.15
C THR A 417 -1.37 25.16 2.87
N ASN A 418 -1.10 24.23 3.79
CA ASN A 418 0.18 24.11 4.48
C ASN A 418 1.27 23.66 3.50
N PRO A 419 2.37 24.43 3.34
CA PRO A 419 3.42 24.10 2.39
C PRO A 419 4.22 22.83 2.77
N ASN A 420 4.00 22.23 3.93
CA ASN A 420 4.61 20.94 4.29
C ASN A 420 3.68 19.75 3.98
N GLN A 421 2.55 19.98 3.33
CA GLN A 421 1.50 19.00 3.14
C GLN A 421 1.14 18.78 1.67
N THR A 422 0.48 17.65 1.41
CA THR A 422 -0.12 17.35 0.11
C THR A 422 -1.60 17.69 0.07
N VAL A 423 -2.03 18.23 -1.08
CA VAL A 423 -3.46 18.41 -1.37
C VAL A 423 -4.17 17.07 -1.61
N PHE A 424 -3.41 16.02 -1.96
CA PHE A 424 -3.90 14.66 -2.23
C PHE A 424 -4.10 13.88 -0.93
N THR A 425 -5.12 14.29 -0.20
CA THR A 425 -5.46 13.78 1.13
C THR A 425 -6.90 13.26 1.11
N ILE A 426 -7.14 12.08 1.68
CA ILE A 426 -8.48 11.49 1.76
C ILE A 426 -9.34 12.36 2.69
N PRO A 427 -10.51 12.87 2.26
CA PRO A 427 -11.38 13.62 3.17
C PRO A 427 -11.90 12.74 4.32
N PRO A 428 -12.17 13.30 5.51
CA PRO A 428 -12.75 12.56 6.61
C PRO A 428 -13.97 11.72 6.21
N SER A 429 -13.98 10.44 6.53
CA SER A 429 -15.09 9.54 6.19
C SER A 429 -15.76 8.98 7.44
N THR A 430 -17.06 8.73 7.36
CA THR A 430 -17.85 8.04 8.39
C THR A 430 -17.82 6.51 8.21
N LEU A 431 -16.98 6.00 7.32
CA LEU A 431 -16.85 4.57 7.08
C LEU A 431 -16.39 3.87 8.35
N ARG A 432 -17.21 2.93 8.83
CA ARG A 432 -16.93 2.16 10.04
C ARG A 432 -15.70 1.28 9.85
N ASN A 433 -14.83 1.26 10.84
CA ASN A 433 -13.63 0.42 10.84
C ASN A 433 -13.64 -0.60 12.00
N ILE A 434 -12.65 -1.50 12.00
CA ILE A 434 -12.48 -2.53 13.02
C ILE A 434 -12.21 -1.95 14.41
N GLY A 435 -11.54 -0.80 14.49
CA GLY A 435 -11.33 -0.07 15.75
C GLY A 435 -12.65 0.38 16.37
N ASP A 436 -13.59 0.90 15.56
CA ASP A 436 -14.94 1.24 16.03
C ASP A 436 -15.64 0.00 16.59
N ALA A 437 -15.59 -1.12 15.87
CA ALA A 437 -16.19 -2.38 16.29
C ALA A 437 -15.60 -2.92 17.60
N MET A 438 -14.29 -2.79 17.79
CA MET A 438 -13.59 -3.18 19.02
C MET A 438 -13.97 -2.26 20.18
N ASN A 439 -14.02 -0.95 19.96
CA ASN A 439 -14.44 0.05 20.94
C ASN A 439 -15.88 -0.18 21.43
N GLU A 440 -16.83 -0.44 20.52
CA GLU A 440 -18.23 -0.77 20.84
C GLU A 440 -18.37 -2.01 21.76
N LYS A 441 -17.36 -2.90 21.75
CA LYS A 441 -17.32 -4.12 22.55
C LYS A 441 -16.35 -4.04 23.73
N ASN A 442 -15.75 -2.88 24.00
CA ASN A 442 -14.71 -2.70 25.02
C ASN A 442 -13.54 -3.69 24.85
N ILE A 443 -13.20 -4.04 23.59
CA ILE A 443 -12.03 -4.85 23.27
C ILE A 443 -10.84 -3.91 23.12
N SER A 444 -9.80 -4.12 23.92
CA SER A 444 -8.58 -3.34 23.81
C SER A 444 -7.87 -3.60 22.49
N TRP A 445 -7.44 -2.55 21.82
CA TRP A 445 -6.66 -2.62 20.60
C TRP A 445 -5.65 -1.49 20.55
N THR A 446 -4.67 -1.64 19.67
CA THR A 446 -3.68 -0.62 19.38
C THR A 446 -3.18 -0.81 17.96
N TYR A 447 -2.88 0.30 17.29
CA TYR A 447 -2.19 0.31 16.02
C TYR A 447 -0.72 0.65 16.26
N TYR A 448 0.17 -0.03 15.55
CA TYR A 448 1.60 0.27 15.56
C TYR A 448 1.98 0.68 14.14
N GLY A 449 2.32 1.95 13.97
CA GLY A 449 3.01 2.47 12.79
C GLY A 449 4.46 2.74 13.15
N ASP A 450 5.37 2.53 12.20
CA ASP A 450 6.76 2.92 12.40
C ASP A 450 6.86 4.44 12.66
N GLN A 451 7.81 4.83 13.50
CA GLN A 451 8.06 6.22 13.89
C GLN A 451 6.84 7.01 14.41
N TRP A 452 5.77 6.33 14.86
CA TRP A 452 4.51 6.98 15.27
C TRP A 452 4.72 8.12 16.28
N SER A 453 5.54 7.90 17.31
CA SER A 453 5.83 8.94 18.31
C SER A 453 6.53 10.17 17.72
N THR A 454 7.43 9.96 16.76
CA THR A 454 8.14 11.03 16.06
C THR A 454 7.17 11.80 15.16
N TYR A 455 6.32 11.08 14.43
CA TYR A 455 5.26 11.65 13.62
C TYR A 455 4.26 12.46 14.45
N VAL A 456 3.81 11.96 15.60
CA VAL A 456 2.90 12.71 16.50
C VAL A 456 3.58 13.96 17.08
N ALA A 457 4.89 13.93 17.32
CA ALA A 457 5.62 15.09 17.81
C ALA A 457 5.82 16.18 16.74
N ASN A 458 5.83 15.79 15.46
CA ASN A 458 5.94 16.70 14.32
C ASN A 458 5.04 16.23 13.16
N PRO A 459 3.72 16.36 13.29
CA PRO A 459 2.74 15.85 12.32
C PRO A 459 2.84 16.50 10.95
N ASP A 460 3.51 17.65 10.87
CA ASP A 460 3.76 18.36 9.61
C ASP A 460 5.09 17.97 8.96
N GLY A 461 5.95 17.26 9.70
CA GLY A 461 7.11 16.58 9.14
C GLY A 461 6.63 15.32 8.46
N ASN A 462 6.65 15.30 7.13
CA ASN A 462 6.51 14.04 6.41
C ASN A 462 7.64 13.09 6.80
N TYR A 463 7.33 12.11 7.65
CA TYR A 463 8.18 10.97 7.93
C TYR A 463 7.77 9.82 7.01
N VAL A 464 8.03 9.99 5.72
CA VAL A 464 7.92 8.91 4.72
C VAL A 464 9.19 8.87 3.90
#